data_AF-S3DFB3-F1
#
_entry.id   AF-S3DFB3-F1
#
_cell.length_a   1.000
_cell.length_b   1.000
_cell.length_c   1.000
_cell.angle_alpha   90.00
_cell.angle_beta   90.00
_cell.angle_gamma   90.00
#
_symmetry.space_group_name_H-M   'P 1'
#
loop_
_entity.id
_entity.type
_entity.pdbx_description
1 polymer ?
#
loop_
_entity_poly.entity_id
_entity_poly.type
_entity_poly.pdbx_seq_one_letter_code
_entity_poly.pdbx_strand_id
1 'polypeptide(L)'
;MSDTSSPRISFAESASAVALSNYQSAFTSLNNSHHSVPLPLDNSVYYVKVVIHKAKSSFVLSYLAILASSTGEDVFLALRQLYERENKSCRVMRGIRRFFWNTVVETATISNLSPSFLESQNLSVEVLIDTRVNSAEFTAAYQNPSSLHASGPFVLDRPTLITSSPSREVLLLATKLNKRSVAFGIGAAAGMSVCVGIVAGLVWNSGELGVQTATGLLTGISVFGGLLLWISK
;
A
#
# COMPACT_ATOMS: atom_id res chain seq x y z
N MET A 1 -53.61 59.76 5.26
CA MET A 1 -52.74 60.93 5.51
C MET A 1 -51.31 60.45 5.38
N SER A 2 -50.57 61.14 4.50
CA SER A 2 -49.11 61.15 4.38
C SER A 2 -48.45 59.99 3.62
N ASP A 3 -48.38 60.20 2.30
CA ASP A 3 -47.30 59.73 1.41
C ASP A 3 -45.91 59.91 2.02
N THR A 4 -44.99 59.00 1.71
CA THR A 4 -43.63 59.36 1.32
C THR A 4 -43.03 58.27 0.43
N SER A 5 -42.82 58.66 -0.82
CA SER A 5 -42.04 57.99 -1.84
C SER A 5 -40.55 58.06 -1.53
N SER A 6 -39.79 56.99 -1.86
CA SER A 6 -38.53 57.14 -2.59
C SER A 6 -37.97 55.82 -3.13
N PRO A 7 -37.26 55.87 -4.26
CA PRO A 7 -36.83 54.71 -5.05
C PRO A 7 -35.40 54.25 -4.70
N ARG A 8 -35.11 52.96 -4.86
CA ARG A 8 -33.73 52.44 -4.98
C ARG A 8 -33.71 51.46 -6.16
N ILE A 9 -33.28 51.95 -7.32
CA ILE A 9 -31.94 51.72 -7.88
C ILE A 9 -31.69 50.21 -8.09
N SER A 10 -32.21 49.75 -9.23
CA SER A 10 -31.55 48.80 -10.13
C SER A 10 -30.09 49.20 -10.33
N PHE A 11 -29.12 48.30 -10.07
CA PHE A 11 -27.76 48.24 -10.64
C PHE A 11 -26.89 47.32 -9.74
N ALA A 12 -27.22 46.04 -9.65
CA ALA A 12 -26.34 45.05 -9.00
C ALA A 12 -26.41 43.65 -9.61
N GLU A 13 -27.16 43.45 -10.70
CA GLU A 13 -27.39 42.12 -11.27
C GLU A 13 -26.69 41.88 -12.62
N SER A 14 -25.96 42.87 -13.13
CA SER A 14 -25.23 42.79 -14.40
C SER A 14 -23.70 42.66 -14.25
N ALA A 15 -23.16 42.72 -13.03
CA ALA A 15 -21.73 42.53 -12.77
C ALA A 15 -21.36 41.09 -12.33
N SER A 16 -22.32 40.31 -11.82
CA SER A 16 -22.11 38.93 -11.38
C SER A 16 -22.14 37.91 -12.53
N ALA A 17 -22.86 38.20 -13.62
CA ALA A 17 -22.96 37.33 -14.79
C ALA A 17 -21.70 37.35 -15.68
N VAL A 18 -20.97 38.47 -15.72
CA VAL A 18 -19.71 38.58 -16.50
C VAL A 18 -18.51 38.02 -15.73
N ALA A 19 -18.56 38.02 -14.40
CA ALA A 19 -17.52 37.41 -13.57
C ALA A 19 -17.59 35.87 -13.58
N LEU A 20 -18.79 35.26 -13.73
CA LEU A 20 -18.94 33.81 -13.79
C LEU A 20 -18.61 33.20 -15.17
N SER A 21 -18.77 33.93 -16.27
CA SER A 21 -18.42 33.41 -17.60
C SER A 21 -16.90 33.39 -17.85
N ASN A 22 -16.14 34.32 -17.25
CA ASN A 22 -14.69 34.36 -17.37
C ASN A 22 -13.96 33.34 -16.49
N TYR A 23 -14.58 32.84 -15.41
CA TYR A 23 -14.02 31.74 -14.64
C TYR A 23 -14.23 30.37 -15.31
N GLN A 24 -15.30 30.21 -16.09
CA GLN A 24 -15.59 28.95 -16.77
C GLN A 24 -14.78 28.77 -18.06
N SER A 25 -14.40 29.86 -18.74
CA SER A 25 -13.48 29.80 -19.88
C SER A 25 -12.02 29.53 -19.47
N ALA A 26 -11.59 29.97 -18.28
CA ALA A 26 -10.27 29.64 -17.72
C ALA A 26 -10.16 28.17 -17.25
N PHE A 27 -11.26 27.54 -16.84
CA PHE A 27 -11.26 26.11 -16.48
C PHE A 27 -11.36 25.18 -17.69
N THR A 28 -11.88 25.65 -18.83
CA THR A 28 -12.01 24.83 -20.03
C THR A 28 -10.74 24.85 -20.90
N SER A 29 -9.81 25.79 -20.69
CA SER A 29 -8.51 25.80 -21.40
C SER A 29 -7.38 25.06 -20.67
N LEU A 30 -7.61 24.56 -19.46
CA LEU A 30 -6.62 23.80 -18.67
C LEU A 30 -6.78 22.27 -18.80
N ASN A 31 -7.77 21.80 -19.56
CA ASN A 31 -8.10 20.37 -19.66
C ASN A 31 -7.57 19.68 -20.94
N ASN A 32 -6.74 20.36 -21.74
CA ASN A 32 -6.23 19.83 -23.01
C ASN A 32 -4.70 19.96 -23.20
N SER A 33 -3.94 20.10 -22.12
CA SER A 33 -2.50 19.92 -22.18
C SER A 33 -2.03 18.99 -21.06
N HIS A 34 -1.92 17.71 -21.42
CA HIS A 34 -0.84 16.85 -20.91
C HIS A 34 0.52 17.47 -21.31
N HIS A 35 0.83 18.64 -20.78
CA HIS A 35 2.19 19.14 -20.70
C HIS A 35 2.63 18.86 -19.28
N SER A 36 3.26 17.69 -19.13
CA SER A 36 4.24 17.44 -18.10
C SER A 36 5.19 18.63 -18.10
N VAL A 37 5.05 19.51 -17.10
CA VAL A 37 6.07 20.51 -16.80
C VAL A 37 7.38 19.75 -16.66
N PRO A 38 8.38 19.97 -17.53
CA PRO A 38 9.63 19.24 -17.44
C PRO A 38 10.28 19.63 -16.12
N LEU A 39 10.28 18.69 -15.19
CA LEU A 39 11.05 18.81 -13.95
C LEU A 39 12.52 18.97 -14.37
N PRO A 40 13.25 19.95 -13.81
CA PRO A 40 14.66 20.12 -14.13
C PRO A 40 15.40 18.81 -13.80
N LEU A 41 16.00 18.19 -14.82
CA LEU A 41 16.89 17.00 -14.73
C LEU A 41 18.24 17.35 -14.08
N ASP A 42 18.25 18.30 -13.15
CA ASP A 42 19.41 18.60 -12.34
C ASP A 42 19.55 17.50 -11.27
N ASN A 43 20.72 17.36 -10.64
CA ASN A 43 21.04 16.39 -9.57
C ASN A 43 20.21 16.58 -8.26
N SER A 44 19.04 17.17 -8.39
CA SER A 44 17.99 17.30 -7.39
C SER A 44 17.61 15.95 -6.78
N VAL A 45 17.58 15.96 -5.44
CA VAL A 45 17.12 14.85 -4.62
C VAL A 45 15.63 15.02 -4.37
N TYR A 46 14.85 14.00 -4.74
CA TYR A 46 13.42 13.92 -4.48
C TYR A 46 13.15 12.91 -3.37
N TYR A 47 12.04 13.06 -2.66
CA TYR A 47 11.62 12.10 -1.65
C TYR A 47 10.31 11.45 -2.07
N VAL A 48 10.29 10.13 -2.09
CA VAL A 48 9.07 9.34 -2.34
C VAL A 48 8.40 9.06 -1.00
N LYS A 49 7.09 9.31 -0.93
CA LYS A 49 6.26 9.02 0.24
C LYS A 49 5.98 7.52 0.32
N VAL A 50 6.53 6.85 1.32
CA VAL A 50 6.39 5.39 1.49
C VAL A 50 5.76 5.10 2.85
N VAL A 51 4.73 4.27 2.86
CA VAL A 51 4.10 3.79 4.10
C VAL A 51 4.43 2.33 4.29
N ILE A 52 4.90 1.96 5.49
CA ILE A 52 5.19 0.58 5.85
C ILE A 52 4.20 0.10 6.90
N HIS A 53 3.61 -1.06 6.64
CA HIS A 53 2.81 -1.77 7.63
C HIS A 53 3.70 -2.45 8.67
N LYS A 54 3.63 -2.01 9.94
CA LYS A 54 4.34 -2.65 11.07
C LYS A 54 3.45 -3.69 11.77
N ALA A 55 4.08 -4.59 12.52
CA ALA A 55 3.43 -5.75 13.15
C ALA A 55 2.29 -5.42 14.14
N LYS A 56 2.21 -4.18 14.65
CA LYS A 56 1.14 -3.72 15.55
C LYS A 56 -0.06 -3.06 14.84
N SER A 57 -0.25 -3.33 13.55
CA SER A 57 -1.29 -2.70 12.71
C SER A 57 -1.13 -1.18 12.52
N SER A 58 0.02 -0.61 12.92
CA SER A 58 0.35 0.78 12.68
C SER A 58 0.96 0.94 11.29
N PHE A 59 0.48 1.93 10.53
CA PHE A 59 1.07 2.32 9.27
C PHE A 59 2.01 3.49 9.52
N VAL A 60 3.29 3.31 9.19
CA VAL A 60 4.31 4.33 9.46
C VAL A 60 4.75 4.94 8.15
N LEU A 61 4.62 6.27 8.05
CA LEU A 61 5.15 7.04 6.94
C LEU A 61 6.66 7.16 7.06
N SER A 62 7.33 6.96 5.94
CA SER A 62 8.77 7.05 5.74
C SER A 62 9.03 7.72 4.39
N TYR A 63 10.20 8.33 4.27
CA TYR A 63 10.61 9.00 3.05
C TYR A 63 11.81 8.29 2.43
N LEU A 64 11.71 7.98 1.15
CA LEU A 64 12.81 7.39 0.39
C LEU A 64 13.44 8.46 -0.49
N ALA A 65 14.69 8.83 -0.19
CA ALA A 65 15.45 9.76 -1.01
C ALA A 65 15.88 9.08 -2.32
N ILE A 66 15.56 9.70 -3.45
CA ILE A 66 15.87 9.24 -4.80
C ILE A 66 16.43 10.40 -5.63
N LEU A 67 17.22 10.11 -6.65
CA LEU A 67 17.72 11.15 -7.56
C LEU A 67 16.71 11.39 -8.70
N ALA A 68 16.75 12.57 -9.30
CA ALA A 68 15.97 12.91 -10.49
C ALA A 68 16.11 11.88 -11.63
N SER A 69 17.31 11.31 -11.76
CA SER A 69 17.69 10.32 -12.77
C SER A 69 17.44 8.87 -12.36
N SER A 70 17.00 8.63 -11.11
CA SER A 70 16.77 7.27 -10.62
C SER A 70 15.67 6.58 -11.43
N THR A 71 16.01 5.40 -11.95
CA THR A 71 15.07 4.53 -12.65
C THR A 71 14.12 3.85 -11.67
N GLY A 72 13.04 3.24 -12.17
CA GLY A 72 12.18 2.42 -11.32
C GLY A 72 12.95 1.33 -10.57
N GLU A 73 13.94 0.70 -11.20
CA GLU A 73 14.78 -0.33 -10.55
C GLU A 73 15.47 0.19 -9.28
N ASP A 74 16.12 1.35 -9.36
CA ASP A 74 16.83 1.96 -8.23
C ASP A 74 15.88 2.26 -7.06
N VAL A 75 14.69 2.77 -7.37
CA VAL A 75 13.66 3.08 -6.38
C VAL A 75 13.20 1.80 -5.67
N PHE A 76 12.89 0.75 -6.41
CA PHE A 76 12.40 -0.51 -5.83
C PHE A 76 13.50 -1.29 -5.08
N LEU A 77 14.77 -1.17 -5.49
CA LEU A 77 15.91 -1.69 -4.72
C LEU A 77 16.07 -0.96 -3.39
N ALA A 78 16.05 0.37 -3.40
CA ALA A 78 16.18 1.17 -2.18
C ALA A 78 14.98 0.96 -1.24
N LEU A 79 13.78 0.81 -1.80
CA LEU A 79 12.56 0.46 -1.09
C LEU A 79 12.66 -0.89 -0.36
N ARG A 80 13.21 -1.90 -1.04
CA ARG A 80 13.44 -3.23 -0.44
C ARG A 80 14.43 -3.17 0.71
N GLN A 81 15.52 -2.42 0.56
CA GLN A 81 16.49 -2.21 1.64
C GLN A 81 15.86 -1.51 2.84
N LEU A 82 15.00 -0.52 2.60
CA LEU A 82 14.25 0.20 3.64
C LEU A 82 13.32 -0.76 4.39
N TYR A 83 12.55 -1.57 3.68
CA TYR A 83 11.67 -2.57 4.28
C TYR A 83 12.43 -3.63 5.09
N GLU A 84 13.54 -4.16 4.57
CA GLU A 84 14.36 -5.14 5.28
C GLU A 84 15.00 -4.55 6.55
N ARG A 85 15.36 -3.25 6.53
CA ARG A 85 15.90 -2.53 7.70
C ARG A 85 14.86 -2.36 8.80
N GLU A 86 13.62 -2.01 8.43
CA GLU A 86 12.49 -1.83 9.35
C GLU A 86 11.97 -3.16 9.90
N ASN A 87 12.07 -4.24 9.11
CA ASN A 87 11.40 -5.50 9.41
C ASN A 87 12.36 -6.61 9.92
N LYS A 88 13.28 -6.25 10.82
CA LYS A 88 14.34 -7.11 11.40
C LYS A 88 13.85 -8.28 12.28
N SER A 89 12.56 -8.64 12.25
CA SER A 89 12.00 -9.71 13.08
C SER A 89 12.73 -11.06 12.97
N CYS A 90 12.68 -11.81 14.06
CA CYS A 90 13.37 -13.07 14.36
C CYS A 90 13.66 -13.95 13.13
N ARG A 91 14.95 -14.29 12.93
CA ARG A 91 15.44 -15.10 11.79
C ARG A 91 14.64 -16.40 11.58
N VAL A 92 14.25 -17.07 12.67
CA VAL A 92 13.52 -18.34 12.63
C VAL A 92 12.12 -18.18 12.03
N MET A 93 11.42 -17.08 12.31
CA MET A 93 10.11 -16.79 11.72
C MET A 93 10.21 -16.24 10.29
N ARG A 94 11.39 -15.88 9.80
CA ARG A 94 11.56 -15.28 8.46
C ARG A 94 11.17 -16.25 7.35
N GLY A 95 11.50 -17.54 7.48
CA GLY A 95 11.17 -18.57 6.49
C GLY A 95 9.66 -18.81 6.42
N ILE A 96 9.04 -19.07 7.58
CA ILE A 96 7.58 -19.24 7.71
C ILE A 96 6.85 -17.99 7.19
N ARG A 97 7.32 -16.80 7.56
CA ARG A 97 6.73 -15.54 7.11
C ARG A 97 6.82 -15.38 5.60
N ARG A 98 7.97 -15.66 4.99
CA ARG A 98 8.12 -15.59 3.52
C ARG A 98 7.25 -16.60 2.79
N PHE A 99 7.01 -17.77 3.40
CA PHE A 99 6.17 -18.79 2.81
C PHE A 99 4.70 -18.39 2.82
N PHE A 100 4.18 -17.95 3.97
CA PHE A 100 2.75 -17.66 4.15
C PHE A 100 2.37 -16.22 3.82
N TRP A 101 3.27 -15.24 3.92
CA TRP A 101 3.00 -13.84 3.62
C TRP A 101 3.80 -13.36 2.41
N ASN A 102 3.08 -12.83 1.43
CA ASN A 102 3.66 -12.09 0.32
C ASN A 102 3.68 -10.59 0.66
N THR A 103 4.79 -9.94 0.33
CA THR A 103 4.84 -8.48 0.37
C THR A 103 4.21 -7.96 -0.92
N VAL A 104 3.28 -7.01 -0.78
CA VAL A 104 2.51 -6.41 -1.86
C VAL A 104 2.73 -4.91 -1.79
N VAL A 105 2.93 -4.29 -2.95
CA VAL A 105 3.07 -2.85 -3.06
C VAL A 105 1.77 -2.30 -3.62
N GLU A 106 1.17 -1.39 -2.86
CA GLU A 106 -0.10 -0.75 -3.17
C GLU A 106 0.10 0.76 -3.25
N THR A 107 -0.76 1.44 -3.98
CA THR A 107 -0.90 2.90 -3.85
C THR A 107 -1.99 3.17 -2.84
N ALA A 108 -1.72 4.02 -1.86
CA ALA A 108 -2.67 4.37 -0.82
C ALA A 108 -2.85 5.88 -0.72
N THR A 109 -3.98 6.33 -0.18
CA THR A 109 -4.19 7.73 0.15
C THR A 109 -4.24 7.93 1.66
N ILE A 110 -3.62 9.00 2.15
CA ILE A 110 -3.59 9.34 3.58
C ILE A 110 -4.72 10.33 3.89
N SER A 111 -5.50 10.05 4.94
CA SER A 111 -6.59 10.94 5.40
C SER A 111 -6.17 11.94 6.47
N ASN A 112 -5.30 11.54 7.40
CA ASN A 112 -5.07 12.27 8.65
C ASN A 112 -4.08 13.44 8.57
N LEU A 113 -3.36 13.62 7.48
CA LEU A 113 -2.28 14.61 7.40
C LEU A 113 -2.54 15.61 6.27
N SER A 114 -2.48 16.91 6.61
CA SER A 114 -2.42 17.99 5.63
C SER A 114 -1.13 17.85 4.81
N PRO A 115 -1.13 18.14 3.49
CA PRO A 115 0.08 18.11 2.67
C PRO A 115 1.23 18.94 3.28
N SER A 116 0.91 20.10 3.85
CA SER A 116 1.86 20.99 4.54
C SER A 116 2.49 20.40 5.80
N PHE A 117 1.84 19.44 6.44
CA PHE A 117 2.35 18.76 7.63
C PHE A 117 3.28 17.59 7.27
N LEU A 118 3.14 17.02 6.07
CA LEU A 118 4.02 15.97 5.56
C LEU A 118 5.43 16.51 5.32
N GLU A 119 5.54 17.73 4.82
CA GLU A 119 6.83 18.37 4.47
C GLU A 119 7.65 18.82 5.70
N SER A 120 7.00 19.04 6.86
CA SER A 120 7.63 19.64 8.03
C SER A 120 8.14 18.64 9.08
N GLN A 121 7.90 17.33 8.90
CA GLN A 121 8.27 16.32 9.90
C GLN A 121 9.50 15.47 9.51
N ASN A 122 10.50 15.48 10.39
CA ASN A 122 11.70 14.63 10.34
C ASN A 122 11.52 13.26 11.06
N LEU A 123 10.32 12.96 11.59
CA LEU A 123 10.04 11.77 12.39
C LEU A 123 9.06 10.83 11.68
N SER A 124 9.14 9.54 12.02
CA SER A 124 8.24 8.51 11.49
C SER A 124 6.83 8.68 12.06
N VAL A 125 5.87 9.11 11.23
CA VAL A 125 4.50 9.42 11.67
C VAL A 125 3.57 8.25 11.41
N GLU A 126 2.71 7.94 12.39
CA GLU A 126 1.63 6.98 12.18
C GLU A 126 0.51 7.62 11.34
N VAL A 127 0.14 6.95 10.25
CA VAL A 127 -0.81 7.46 9.26
C VAL A 127 -2.04 6.57 9.17
N LEU A 128 -3.20 7.19 8.94
CA LEU A 128 -4.42 6.46 8.62
C LEU A 128 -4.59 6.42 7.10
N ILE A 129 -4.86 5.21 6.61
CA ILE A 129 -5.01 4.94 5.18
C ILE A 129 -6.49 4.92 4.86
N ASP A 130 -6.90 5.72 3.89
CA ASP A 130 -8.29 5.85 3.46
C ASP A 130 -8.58 4.84 2.34
N THR A 131 -7.98 5.06 1.16
CA THR A 131 -8.13 4.15 0.02
C THR A 131 -6.85 3.38 -0.26
N ARG A 132 -7.01 2.14 -0.74
CA ARG A 132 -5.91 1.25 -1.17
C ARG A 132 -6.20 0.73 -2.56
N VAL A 133 -5.23 0.89 -3.45
CA VAL A 133 -5.28 0.40 -4.83
C VAL A 133 -4.11 -0.55 -5.03
N ASN A 134 -4.43 -1.81 -5.28
CA ASN A 134 -3.42 -2.83 -5.52
C ASN A 134 -2.78 -2.63 -6.91
N SER A 135 -1.45 -2.50 -6.96
CA SER A 135 -0.71 -2.41 -8.20
C SER A 135 0.07 -3.70 -8.43
N ALA A 136 -0.38 -4.51 -9.39
CA ALA A 136 0.31 -5.73 -9.80
C ALA A 136 1.71 -5.41 -10.36
N GLU A 137 1.84 -4.28 -11.07
CA GLU A 137 3.10 -3.80 -11.63
C GLU A 137 4.13 -3.48 -10.55
N PHE A 138 3.76 -2.69 -9.54
CA PHE A 138 4.67 -2.37 -8.43
C PHE A 138 4.98 -3.57 -7.56
N THR A 139 4.02 -4.47 -7.39
CA THR A 139 4.25 -5.73 -6.68
C THR A 139 5.23 -6.63 -7.43
N ALA A 140 5.12 -6.71 -8.75
CA ALA A 140 6.06 -7.45 -9.59
C ALA A 140 7.46 -6.80 -9.58
N ALA A 141 7.53 -5.47 -9.73
CA ALA A 141 8.76 -4.70 -9.66
C ALA A 141 9.47 -4.82 -8.30
N TYR A 142 8.72 -4.88 -7.21
CA TYR A 142 9.28 -5.10 -5.88
C TYR A 142 9.94 -6.49 -5.75
N GLN A 143 9.37 -7.51 -6.38
CA GLN A 143 9.92 -8.87 -6.38
C GLN A 143 11.11 -9.00 -7.34
N ASN A 144 11.01 -8.37 -8.51
CA ASN A 144 12.03 -8.38 -9.55
C ASN A 144 12.31 -6.96 -10.08
N PRO A 145 13.18 -6.19 -9.39
CA PRO A 145 13.45 -4.79 -9.76
C PRO A 145 13.97 -4.60 -11.19
N SER A 146 14.68 -5.60 -11.73
CA SER A 146 15.23 -5.54 -13.08
C SER A 146 14.15 -5.51 -14.17
N SER A 147 12.89 -5.82 -13.86
CA SER A 147 11.79 -5.64 -14.83
C SER A 147 11.54 -4.17 -15.19
N LEU A 148 12.01 -3.23 -14.35
CA LEU A 148 11.93 -1.80 -14.58
C LEU A 148 13.25 -1.20 -15.08
N HIS A 149 14.24 -1.99 -15.46
CA HIS A 149 15.53 -1.47 -15.94
C HIS A 149 15.39 -0.56 -17.18
N ALA A 150 14.43 -0.89 -18.05
CA ALA A 150 14.12 -0.09 -19.23
C ALA A 150 13.12 1.06 -18.98
N SER A 151 12.69 1.27 -17.73
CA SER A 151 11.79 2.38 -17.40
C SER A 151 12.53 3.71 -17.38
N GLY A 152 11.81 4.78 -17.73
CA GLY A 152 12.34 6.14 -17.63
C GLY A 152 12.56 6.56 -16.17
N PRO A 153 12.93 7.84 -15.95
CA PRO A 153 13.04 8.39 -14.61
C PRO A 153 11.71 8.25 -13.84
N PHE A 154 11.75 7.59 -12.68
CA PHE A 154 10.55 7.28 -11.88
C PHE A 154 9.75 8.55 -11.51
N VAL A 155 10.48 9.65 -11.31
CA VAL A 155 9.95 10.97 -10.96
C VAL A 155 9.02 11.54 -12.05
N LEU A 156 9.31 11.25 -13.32
CA LEU A 156 8.49 11.68 -14.46
C LEU A 156 7.26 10.80 -14.64
N ASP A 157 7.41 9.49 -14.42
CA ASP A 157 6.33 8.53 -14.60
C ASP A 157 5.29 8.61 -13.48
N ARG A 158 5.71 8.96 -12.25
CA ARG A 158 4.85 8.99 -11.05
C ARG A 158 5.06 10.22 -10.17
N PRO A 159 4.77 11.44 -10.67
CA PRO A 159 5.01 12.67 -9.93
C PRO A 159 4.14 12.79 -8.66
N THR A 160 2.99 12.12 -8.60
CA THR A 160 2.06 12.18 -7.46
C THR A 160 2.59 11.53 -6.18
N LEU A 161 3.58 10.63 -6.29
CA LEU A 161 4.17 9.91 -5.15
C LEU A 161 5.31 10.69 -4.47
N ILE A 162 5.71 11.83 -5.03
CA ILE A 162 6.83 12.65 -4.56
C ILE A 162 6.35 13.65 -3.49
N THR A 163 7.20 13.97 -2.52
CA THR A 163 6.92 14.96 -1.47
C THR A 163 6.50 16.32 -1.99
N SER A 164 7.11 16.81 -3.07
CA SER A 164 6.78 18.09 -3.72
C SER A 164 5.39 18.11 -4.38
N SER A 165 4.73 16.97 -4.52
CA SER A 165 3.35 16.91 -5.01
C SER A 165 2.35 17.18 -3.88
N PRO A 166 1.33 18.03 -4.12
CA PRO A 166 0.23 18.22 -3.18
C PRO A 166 -0.65 16.96 -3.02
N SER A 167 -0.42 15.93 -3.84
CA SER A 167 -1.11 14.65 -3.74
C SER A 167 -0.88 13.97 -2.39
N ARG A 168 -1.93 13.35 -1.85
CA ARG A 168 -1.87 12.51 -0.65
C ARG A 168 -1.60 11.04 -0.97
N GLU A 169 -1.26 10.75 -2.22
CA GLU A 169 -0.88 9.41 -2.66
C GLU A 169 0.48 9.01 -2.10
N VAL A 170 0.56 7.78 -1.61
CA VAL A 170 1.76 7.19 -1.03
C VAL A 170 1.90 5.75 -1.48
N LEU A 171 3.14 5.27 -1.48
CA LEU A 171 3.45 3.88 -1.79
C LEU A 171 3.36 3.04 -0.52
N LEU A 172 2.38 2.16 -0.42
CA LEU A 172 2.14 1.30 0.73
C LEU A 172 2.80 -0.07 0.55
N LEU A 173 3.66 -0.45 1.49
CA LEU A 173 4.14 -1.82 1.64
C LEU A 173 3.26 -2.55 2.64
N ALA A 174 2.41 -3.41 2.11
CA ALA A 174 1.55 -4.29 2.88
C ALA A 174 2.05 -5.74 2.83
N THR A 175 1.64 -6.53 3.81
CA THR A 175 1.83 -7.99 3.80
C THR A 175 0.49 -8.67 3.69
N LYS A 176 0.29 -9.47 2.64
CA LYS A 176 -0.93 -10.26 2.44
C LYS A 176 -0.64 -11.74 2.61
N LEU A 177 -1.60 -12.48 3.19
CA LEU A 177 -1.54 -13.93 3.27
C LEU A 177 -1.64 -14.53 1.86
N ASN A 178 -0.66 -15.36 1.51
CA ASN A 178 -0.66 -16.12 0.28
C ASN A 178 -1.57 -17.34 0.45
N LYS A 179 -2.80 -17.23 -0.04
CA LYS A 179 -3.83 -18.29 0.06
C LYS A 179 -3.34 -19.63 -0.50
N ARG A 180 -2.51 -19.63 -1.55
CA ARG A 180 -1.93 -20.85 -2.13
C ARG A 180 -0.95 -21.52 -1.18
N SER A 181 -0.06 -20.74 -0.56
CA SER A 181 0.87 -21.25 0.45
C SER A 181 0.15 -21.74 1.70
N VAL A 182 -0.91 -21.04 2.13
CA VAL A 182 -1.76 -21.48 3.24
C VAL A 182 -2.40 -22.84 2.92
N ALA A 183 -3.00 -22.98 1.74
CA ALA A 183 -3.60 -24.24 1.31
C ALA A 183 -2.58 -25.38 1.25
N PHE A 184 -1.38 -25.12 0.71
CA PHE A 184 -0.30 -26.11 0.68
C PHE A 184 0.15 -26.50 2.10
N GLY A 185 0.31 -25.51 2.99
CA GLY A 185 0.67 -25.75 4.39
C GLY A 185 -0.38 -26.59 5.13
N ILE A 186 -1.66 -26.33 4.90
CA ILE A 186 -2.77 -27.12 5.45
C ILE A 186 -2.72 -28.56 4.91
N GLY A 187 -2.52 -28.73 3.59
CA GLY A 187 -2.40 -30.04 2.97
C GLY A 187 -1.22 -30.85 3.49
N ALA A 188 -0.05 -30.22 3.61
CA ALA A 188 1.15 -30.86 4.18
C ALA A 188 0.94 -31.24 5.65
N ALA A 189 0.31 -30.38 6.45
CA ALA A 189 -0.02 -30.67 7.84
C ALA A 189 -1.01 -31.84 7.97
N ALA A 190 -2.01 -31.92 7.10
CA ALA A 190 -2.94 -33.04 7.05
C ALA A 190 -2.24 -34.36 6.66
N GLY A 191 -1.29 -34.33 5.73
CA GLY A 191 -0.46 -35.50 5.43
C GLY A 191 0.36 -35.95 6.63
N MET A 192 0.99 -35.00 7.34
CA MET A 192 1.75 -35.26 8.55
C MET A 192 0.89 -35.82 9.69
N SER A 193 -0.36 -35.38 9.84
CA SER A 193 -1.25 -35.91 10.88
C SER A 193 -1.59 -37.38 10.66
N VAL A 194 -1.73 -37.81 9.41
CA VAL A 194 -1.90 -39.23 9.06
C VAL A 194 -0.64 -40.03 9.43
N CYS A 195 0.55 -39.53 9.11
CA CYS A 195 1.80 -40.18 9.51
C CYS A 195 1.92 -40.30 11.03
N VAL A 196 1.59 -39.25 11.77
CA VAL A 196 1.60 -39.26 13.25
C VAL A 196 0.60 -40.27 13.79
N GLY A 197 -0.60 -40.35 13.23
CA GLY A 197 -1.60 -41.35 13.62
C GLY A 197 -1.18 -42.78 13.34
N ILE A 198 -0.49 -43.03 12.21
CA ILE A 198 0.09 -44.36 11.91
C ILE A 198 1.15 -44.72 12.95
N VAL A 199 2.09 -43.81 13.25
CA VAL A 199 3.13 -44.04 14.25
C VAL A 199 2.51 -44.28 15.63
N ALA A 200 1.52 -43.48 16.02
CA ALA A 200 0.78 -43.69 17.26
C ALA A 200 0.09 -45.07 17.29
N GLY A 201 -0.63 -45.43 16.23
CA GLY A 201 -1.29 -46.74 16.14
C GLY A 201 -0.33 -47.92 16.26
N LEU A 202 0.87 -47.80 15.70
CA LEU A 202 1.93 -48.81 15.82
C LEU A 202 2.53 -48.85 17.24
N VAL A 203 2.82 -47.70 17.84
CA VAL A 203 3.41 -47.60 19.19
C VAL A 203 2.48 -48.17 20.26
N TRP A 204 1.17 -47.90 20.16
CA TRP A 204 0.17 -48.41 21.10
C TRP A 204 -0.49 -49.72 20.66
N ASN A 205 -0.05 -50.30 19.54
CA ASN A 205 -0.59 -51.52 18.93
C ASN A 205 -2.14 -51.51 18.81
N SER A 206 -2.69 -50.33 18.56
CA SER A 206 -4.14 -50.08 18.49
C SER A 206 -4.44 -49.12 17.34
N GLY A 207 -5.08 -49.65 16.30
CA GLY A 207 -5.52 -48.86 15.16
C GLY A 207 -6.52 -47.77 15.54
N GLU A 208 -7.35 -48.01 16.56
CA GLU A 208 -8.34 -47.04 17.04
C GLU A 208 -7.67 -45.79 17.62
N LEU A 209 -6.62 -45.95 18.44
CA LEU A 209 -5.84 -44.81 18.97
C LEU A 209 -5.13 -44.05 17.84
N GLY A 210 -4.64 -44.76 16.82
CA GLY A 210 -4.04 -44.13 15.64
C GLY A 210 -5.04 -43.28 14.84
N VAL A 211 -6.27 -43.77 14.66
CA VAL A 211 -7.33 -43.03 13.96
C VAL A 211 -7.80 -41.83 14.79
N GLN A 212 -7.98 -41.98 16.11
CA GLN A 212 -8.38 -40.89 17.00
C GLN A 212 -7.32 -39.76 17.03
N THR A 213 -6.03 -40.11 17.06
CA THR A 213 -4.95 -39.12 17.04
C THR A 213 -4.84 -38.40 15.69
N ALA A 214 -4.92 -39.13 14.58
CA ALA A 214 -4.93 -38.52 13.24
C ALA A 214 -6.11 -37.56 13.05
N THR A 215 -7.33 -38.01 13.40
CA THR A 215 -8.55 -37.20 13.27
C THR A 215 -8.54 -35.99 14.19
N GLY A 216 -8.10 -36.14 15.44
CA GLY A 216 -7.97 -35.02 16.38
C GLY A 216 -7.02 -33.94 15.86
N LEU A 217 -5.86 -34.33 15.33
CA LEU A 217 -4.92 -33.41 14.70
C LEU A 217 -5.51 -32.73 13.45
N LEU A 218 -6.20 -33.49 12.60
CA LEU A 218 -6.79 -32.99 11.36
C LEU A 218 -7.91 -31.96 11.63
N THR A 219 -8.73 -32.20 12.66
CA THR A 219 -9.72 -31.23 13.16
C THR A 219 -9.03 -29.96 13.66
N GLY A 220 -7.95 -30.08 14.45
CA GLY A 220 -7.18 -28.92 14.91
C GLY A 220 -6.60 -28.08 13.77
N ILE A 221 -6.02 -28.74 12.76
CA ILE A 221 -5.50 -28.08 11.55
C ILE A 221 -6.62 -27.38 10.78
N SER A 222 -7.79 -28.00 10.65
CA SER A 222 -8.95 -27.43 9.95
C SER A 222 -9.46 -26.15 10.64
N VAL A 223 -9.60 -26.18 11.98
CA VAL A 223 -10.01 -25.00 12.76
C VAL A 223 -8.99 -23.87 12.61
N PHE A 224 -7.71 -24.18 12.75
CA PHE A 224 -6.64 -23.18 12.63
C PHE A 224 -6.55 -22.59 11.21
N GLY A 225 -6.68 -23.44 10.18
CA GLY A 225 -6.72 -23.01 8.78
C GLY A 225 -7.93 -22.12 8.47
N GLY A 226 -9.10 -22.48 8.99
CA GLY A 226 -10.31 -21.66 8.89
C GLY A 226 -10.16 -20.30 9.53
N LEU A 227 -9.56 -20.24 10.73
CA LEU A 227 -9.30 -18.99 11.45
C LEU A 227 -8.32 -18.09 10.68
N LEU A 228 -7.24 -18.66 10.13
CA LEU A 228 -6.27 -17.91 9.32
C LEU A 228 -6.91 -17.33 8.05
N LEU A 229 -7.76 -18.10 7.38
CA LEU A 229 -8.47 -17.62 6.18
C LEU A 229 -9.50 -16.54 6.52
N TRP A 230 -10.19 -16.67 7.65
CA TRP A 230 -11.16 -15.67 8.12
C TRP A 230 -10.49 -14.33 8.43
N ILE A 231 -9.38 -14.33 9.17
CA ILE A 231 -8.60 -13.11 9.48
C ILE A 231 -7.98 -12.48 8.22
N SER A 232 -7.77 -13.28 7.17
CA SER A 232 -7.20 -12.79 5.91
C SER A 232 -8.19 -12.07 4.98
N LYS A 233 -9.47 -12.04 5.32
CA LYS A 233 -10.54 -11.43 4.53
C LYS A 233 -10.77 -9.98 4.95
#